data_AF-A0A0E1XAV7-F1
#
_entry.id   AF-A0A0E1XAV7-F1
#
_cell.length_a   1.000
_cell.length_b   1.000
_cell.length_c   1.000
_cell.angle_alpha   90.00
_cell.angle_beta   90.00
_cell.angle_gamma   90.00
#
_symmetry.space_group_name_H-M   'P 1'
#
loop_
_entity.id
_entity.type
_entity.pdbx_description
1 polymer ?
#
loop_
_entity_poly.entity_id
_entity_poly.type
_entity_poly.pdbx_seq_one_letter_code
_entity_poly.pdbx_strand_id
1 'polypeptide(L)'
;MMLQKRSSILRKFFRKILQMPKVFLIIELSSKRSCITMCFSKRMKQSREKQGMTLAELGRKIGKTEATVQRYESGNIKNLKNDTIESIATALNVNPAYLMGWVEENDDEVQHRAAHLEGELTDDEWQRVLDYADYIRSKRK
;
A
#
# COMPACT_ATOMS: atom_id res chain seq x y z
N MET A 1 1.59 -66.59 22.76
CA MET A 1 0.76 -65.37 22.82
C MET A 1 1.50 -64.35 23.67
N MET A 2 2.29 -63.46 23.06
CA MET A 2 1.84 -62.11 22.67
C MET A 2 1.31 -61.36 23.89
N LEU A 3 2.06 -60.48 24.54
CA LEU A 3 2.21 -59.09 24.10
C LEU A 3 3.33 -58.38 24.90
N GLN A 4 4.58 -58.81 24.71
CA GLN A 4 5.68 -57.84 24.79
C GLN A 4 5.60 -56.99 23.50
N LYS A 5 5.62 -55.66 23.62
CA LYS A 5 5.68 -54.63 22.56
C LYS A 5 4.36 -53.91 22.16
N ARG A 6 3.68 -53.22 23.07
CA ARG A 6 2.91 -51.98 22.79
C ARG A 6 2.86 -51.18 24.10
N SER A 7 3.36 -49.98 24.30
CA SER A 7 3.73 -48.92 23.38
C SER A 7 4.78 -48.02 24.07
N SER A 8 6.02 -48.53 24.17
CA SER A 8 7.22 -47.68 24.22
C SER A 8 7.32 -46.78 22.97
N ILE A 9 6.52 -47.09 21.94
CA ILE A 9 6.18 -46.24 20.80
C ILE A 9 5.47 -44.96 21.24
N LEU A 10 4.53 -44.95 22.20
CA LEU A 10 3.81 -43.74 22.63
C LEU A 10 4.68 -42.76 23.42
N ARG A 11 5.59 -43.25 24.28
CA ARG A 11 6.54 -42.40 25.02
C ARG A 11 7.71 -41.94 24.15
N LYS A 12 8.13 -42.75 23.17
CA LYS A 12 9.08 -42.31 22.12
C LYS A 12 8.42 -41.34 21.13
N PHE A 13 7.12 -41.46 20.85
CA PHE A 13 6.36 -40.47 20.07
C PHE A 13 6.30 -39.12 20.80
N PHE A 14 5.96 -39.13 22.10
CA PHE A 14 5.85 -37.90 22.89
C PHE A 14 7.20 -37.23 23.17
N ARG A 15 8.30 -37.98 23.33
CA ARG A 15 9.65 -37.41 23.46
C ARG A 15 10.26 -36.94 22.13
N LYS A 16 9.73 -37.39 20.98
CA LYS A 16 10.17 -36.93 19.65
C LYS A 16 9.45 -35.65 19.19
N ILE A 17 8.35 -35.29 19.85
CA ILE A 17 7.61 -34.02 19.64
C ILE A 17 8.18 -32.87 20.50
N LEU A 18 8.85 -33.17 21.62
CA LEU A 18 9.41 -32.18 22.55
C LEU A 18 10.94 -32.00 22.50
N GLN A 19 11.62 -32.65 21.55
CA GLN A 19 13.07 -32.57 21.39
C GLN A 19 13.48 -32.51 19.92
N MET A 20 12.81 -31.66 19.14
CA MET A 20 13.43 -31.04 17.97
C MET A 20 14.08 -29.74 18.42
N PRO A 21 15.21 -29.31 17.82
CA PRO A 21 15.66 -27.92 18.01
C PRO A 21 14.49 -26.98 17.67
N LYS A 22 14.40 -25.82 18.33
CA LYS A 22 13.37 -24.76 18.17
C LYS A 22 13.25 -24.18 16.73
N VAL A 23 13.69 -24.93 15.72
CA VAL A 23 13.95 -24.53 14.35
C VAL A 23 12.96 -25.20 13.37
N PHE A 24 12.10 -26.13 13.82
CA PHE A 24 11.08 -26.81 12.97
C PHE A 24 9.63 -26.38 13.23
N LEU A 25 9.41 -25.35 14.05
CA LEU A 25 8.21 -24.49 13.94
C LEU A 25 8.57 -23.20 13.18
N ILE A 26 9.49 -23.31 12.22
CA ILE A 26 9.68 -22.37 11.12
C ILE A 26 8.90 -22.96 9.94
N ILE A 27 7.59 -23.15 10.12
CA ILE A 27 6.68 -23.39 9.00
C ILE A 27 6.32 -22.00 8.47
N GLU A 28 6.96 -21.63 7.35
CA GLU A 28 6.41 -20.75 6.31
C GLU A 28 5.77 -19.41 6.74
N LEU A 29 6.48 -18.60 7.53
CA LEU A 29 6.24 -17.14 7.52
C LEU A 29 7.50 -16.34 7.14
N SER A 30 8.37 -16.95 6.34
CA SER A 30 9.61 -16.32 5.83
C SER A 30 9.55 -15.81 4.39
N SER A 31 8.37 -15.71 3.73
CA SER A 31 8.37 -15.40 2.28
C SER A 31 7.56 -14.19 1.78
N LYS A 32 6.72 -13.51 2.58
CA LYS A 32 6.09 -12.22 2.14
C LYS A 32 5.69 -11.27 3.28
N ARG A 33 6.65 -10.82 4.09
CA ARG A 33 6.56 -9.50 4.76
C ARG A 33 7.95 -8.86 4.78
N SER A 34 8.51 -8.67 3.59
CA SER A 34 9.56 -7.66 3.40
C SER A 34 8.95 -6.33 3.85
N CYS A 35 9.55 -5.72 4.87
CA CYS A 35 9.27 -4.41 5.45
C CYS A 35 8.09 -3.62 4.82
N ILE A 36 6.95 -3.58 5.52
CA ILE A 36 5.75 -2.80 5.14
C ILE A 36 5.97 -1.32 5.49
N THR A 37 7.09 -0.76 5.04
CA THR A 37 7.28 0.69 4.96
C THR A 37 7.82 0.95 3.56
N MET A 38 6.89 1.10 2.62
CA MET A 38 7.23 1.50 1.26
C MET A 38 7.90 2.87 1.32
N CYS A 39 9.20 2.91 1.06
CA CYS A 39 9.99 4.12 1.06
C CYS A 39 9.58 5.04 -0.10
N PHE A 40 9.77 6.35 0.09
CA PHE A 40 9.52 7.42 -0.89
C PHE A 40 9.95 7.04 -2.31
N SER A 41 11.17 6.51 -2.44
CA SER A 41 11.75 6.07 -3.71
C SER A 41 10.91 5.03 -4.47
N LYS A 42 10.30 4.08 -3.75
CA LYS A 42 9.42 3.07 -4.36
C LYS A 42 8.10 3.67 -4.81
N ARG A 43 7.48 4.54 -3.99
CA ARG A 43 6.22 5.21 -4.34
C ARG A 43 6.41 6.12 -5.56
N MET A 44 7.49 6.88 -5.59
CA MET A 44 7.86 7.72 -6.74
C MET A 44 8.01 6.90 -8.03
N LYS A 45 8.74 5.78 -7.98
CA LYS A 45 8.91 4.88 -9.12
C LYS A 45 7.58 4.31 -9.61
N GLN A 46 6.74 3.85 -8.69
CA GLN A 46 5.41 3.31 -9.00
C GLN A 46 4.52 4.36 -9.67
N SER A 47 4.46 5.58 -9.14
CA SER A 47 3.67 6.67 -9.73
C SER A 47 4.17 7.05 -11.12
N ARG A 48 5.48 7.03 -11.36
CA ARG A 48 6.06 7.26 -12.69
C ARG A 48 5.67 6.17 -13.68
N GLU A 49 5.81 4.90 -13.28
CA GLU A 49 5.46 3.73 -14.11
C GLU A 49 3.97 3.70 -14.46
N LYS A 50 3.09 4.04 -13.51
CA LYS A 50 1.63 4.15 -13.74
C LYS A 50 1.27 5.16 -14.83
N GLN A 51 2.07 6.23 -14.96
CA GLN A 51 1.86 7.27 -15.97
C GLN A 51 2.63 6.99 -17.27
N GLY A 52 3.34 5.86 -17.38
CA GLY A 52 4.13 5.54 -18.56
C GLY A 52 5.30 6.50 -18.81
N MET A 53 5.71 7.29 -17.80
CA MET A 53 6.78 8.27 -17.96
C MET A 53 8.16 7.64 -17.85
N THR A 54 9.09 8.10 -18.67
CA THR A 54 10.53 7.76 -18.57
C THR A 54 11.22 8.61 -17.49
N LEU A 55 12.40 8.16 -17.04
CA LEU A 55 13.22 8.93 -16.08
C LEU A 55 13.62 10.30 -16.65
N ALA A 56 13.95 10.35 -17.95
CA ALA A 56 14.30 11.57 -18.65
C ALA A 56 13.12 12.56 -18.70
N GLU A 57 11.90 12.08 -18.96
CA GLU A 57 10.70 12.92 -18.97
C GLU A 57 10.38 13.51 -17.60
N LEU A 58 10.44 12.69 -16.55
CA LEU A 58 10.24 13.17 -15.19
C LEU A 58 11.29 14.22 -14.83
N GLY A 59 12.56 13.97 -15.18
CA GLY A 59 13.66 14.93 -15.01
C GLY A 59 13.38 16.26 -15.71
N ARG A 60 12.96 16.22 -16.97
CA ARG A 60 12.58 17.42 -17.73
C ARG A 60 11.45 18.20 -17.04
N LYS A 61 10.42 17.54 -16.52
CA LYS A 61 9.30 18.19 -15.81
C LYS A 61 9.74 18.91 -14.52
N ILE A 62 10.64 18.30 -13.74
CA ILE A 62 11.10 18.87 -12.46
C ILE A 62 12.37 19.73 -12.58
N GLY A 63 12.88 19.95 -13.79
CA GLY A 63 14.13 20.68 -14.03
C GLY A 63 15.38 19.98 -13.45
N LYS A 64 15.43 18.65 -13.49
CA LYS A 64 16.56 17.83 -13.04
C LYS A 64 17.06 16.90 -14.15
N THR A 65 18.31 16.45 -14.02
CA THR A 65 18.87 15.46 -14.95
C THR A 65 18.32 14.07 -14.66
N GLU A 66 18.28 13.22 -15.69
CA GLU A 66 17.85 11.81 -15.57
C GLU A 66 18.60 11.06 -14.47
N ALA A 67 19.92 11.21 -14.41
CA ALA A 67 20.77 10.62 -13.37
C ALA A 67 20.38 11.07 -11.95
N THR A 68 19.87 12.29 -11.79
CA THR A 68 19.40 12.79 -10.49
C THR A 68 18.09 12.12 -10.09
N VAL A 69 17.15 11.97 -11.03
CA VAL A 69 15.88 11.25 -10.81
C VAL A 69 16.15 9.79 -10.47
N GLN A 70 17.08 9.14 -11.18
CA GLN A 70 17.48 7.77 -10.90
C GLN A 70 18.03 7.61 -9.46
N ARG A 71 18.80 8.58 -8.97
CA ARG A 71 19.29 8.60 -7.58
C ARG A 71 18.16 8.75 -6.55
N TYR A 72 17.08 9.45 -6.89
CA TYR A 72 15.89 9.56 -6.05
C TYR A 72 15.15 8.21 -5.98
N GLU A 73 14.94 7.55 -7.11
CA GLU A 73 14.27 6.24 -7.18
C GLU A 73 15.10 5.08 -6.60
N SER A 74 16.42 5.20 -6.57
CA SER A 74 17.29 4.18 -5.94
C SER A 74 17.40 4.34 -4.42
N GLY A 75 16.97 5.48 -3.86
CA GLY A 75 17.07 5.77 -2.42
C GLY A 75 18.46 6.17 -1.95
N ASN A 76 19.37 6.52 -2.88
CA ASN A 76 20.70 7.03 -2.54
C ASN A 76 20.64 8.41 -1.86
N ILE A 77 19.57 9.18 -2.07
CA ILE A 77 19.35 10.48 -1.43
C ILE A 77 18.16 10.34 -0.49
N LYS A 78 18.42 10.32 0.82
CA LYS A 78 17.38 10.17 1.85
C LYS A 78 16.67 11.48 2.21
N ASN A 79 17.37 12.62 2.09
CA ASN A 79 16.83 13.94 2.42
C ASN A 79 16.69 14.77 1.14
N LEU A 80 15.48 14.84 0.59
CA LEU A 80 15.12 15.81 -0.42
C LEU A 80 14.64 17.10 0.25
N LYS A 81 14.84 18.25 -0.41
CA LYS A 81 14.19 19.50 -0.01
C LYS A 81 12.68 19.39 -0.25
N ASN A 82 11.88 20.03 0.59
CA ASN A 82 10.42 20.06 0.47
C ASN A 82 9.98 20.56 -0.92
N ASP A 83 10.59 21.64 -1.41
CA ASP A 83 10.31 22.19 -2.75
C ASP A 83 10.48 21.16 -3.88
N THR A 84 11.47 20.26 -3.75
CA THR A 84 11.70 19.20 -4.73
C THR A 84 10.62 18.11 -4.63
N ILE A 85 10.17 17.78 -3.41
CA ILE A 85 9.10 16.80 -3.18
C ILE A 85 7.80 17.32 -3.80
N GLU A 86 7.48 18.60 -3.57
CA GLU A 86 6.32 19.27 -4.19
C GLU A 86 6.42 19.25 -5.71
N SER A 87 7.58 19.63 -6.27
CA SER A 87 7.80 19.60 -7.72
C SER A 87 7.60 18.21 -8.32
N ILE A 88 8.09 17.16 -7.64
CA ILE A 88 7.90 15.76 -8.06
C ILE A 88 6.42 15.37 -7.98
N ALA A 89 5.75 15.72 -6.88
CA ALA A 89 4.34 15.44 -6.67
C ALA A 89 3.47 16.07 -7.76
N THR A 90 3.71 17.34 -8.09
CA THR A 90 3.03 18.05 -9.19
C THR A 90 3.33 17.40 -10.54
N ALA A 91 4.59 17.05 -10.83
CA ALA A 91 4.96 16.43 -12.10
C ALA A 91 4.33 15.04 -12.31
N LEU A 92 4.11 14.31 -11.22
CA LEU A 92 3.47 12.99 -11.16
C LEU A 92 1.97 13.06 -10.85
N ASN A 93 1.38 14.25 -10.69
CA ASN A 93 -0.03 14.43 -10.34
C ASN A 93 -0.49 13.55 -9.14
N VAL A 94 0.32 13.51 -8.08
CA VAL A 94 0.02 12.78 -6.83
C VAL A 94 0.15 13.70 -5.63
N ASN A 95 -0.47 13.33 -4.51
CA ASN A 95 -0.31 14.08 -3.26
C ASN A 95 1.12 13.94 -2.71
N PRO A 96 1.81 15.03 -2.33
CA PRO A 96 3.10 14.95 -1.63
C PRO A 96 3.08 14.03 -0.39
N ALA A 97 1.97 14.01 0.35
CA ALA A 97 1.78 13.14 1.51
C ALA A 97 1.76 11.65 1.14
N TYR A 98 1.25 11.30 -0.05
CA TYR A 98 1.31 9.95 -0.57
C TYR A 98 2.76 9.54 -0.85
N LEU A 99 3.55 10.40 -1.51
CA LEU A 99 4.96 10.10 -1.78
C LEU A 99 5.76 9.90 -0.49
N MET A 100 5.47 10.68 0.55
CA MET A 100 6.09 10.56 1.87
C MET A 100 5.59 9.35 2.67
N GLY A 101 4.51 8.70 2.23
CA GLY A 101 3.90 7.57 2.91
C GLY A 101 3.13 7.96 4.17
N TRP A 102 2.69 9.21 4.27
CA TRP A 102 1.78 9.66 5.34
C TRP A 102 0.32 9.30 5.04
N VAL A 103 0.03 9.11 3.76
CA VAL A 103 -1.30 8.79 3.23
C VAL A 103 -1.18 7.60 2.27
N GLU A 104 -2.17 6.72 2.25
CA GLU A 104 -2.23 5.63 1.27
C GLU A 104 -2.98 6.07 0.01
N GLU A 105 -2.72 5.39 -1.11
CA GLU A 105 -3.19 5.79 -2.45
C GLU A 105 -4.72 5.89 -2.59
N ASN A 106 -5.47 5.35 -1.63
CA ASN A 106 -6.94 5.36 -1.60
C ASN A 106 -7.54 6.58 -0.88
N ASP A 107 -6.75 7.59 -0.49
CA ASP A 107 -7.30 8.94 -0.33
C ASP A 107 -7.48 9.57 -1.71
N ASP A 108 -8.15 8.83 -2.60
CA ASP A 108 -8.94 9.47 -3.63
C ASP A 108 -9.87 10.40 -2.86
N GLU A 109 -9.58 11.70 -2.91
CA GLU A 109 -10.58 12.72 -2.72
C GLU A 109 -11.74 12.28 -3.59
N VAL A 110 -12.75 11.66 -2.97
CA VAL A 110 -13.97 11.29 -3.66
C VAL A 110 -14.35 12.56 -4.38
N GLN A 111 -14.37 12.53 -5.72
CA GLN A 111 -14.80 13.65 -6.53
C GLN A 111 -16.26 13.91 -6.14
N HIS A 112 -16.46 14.69 -5.08
CA HIS A 112 -17.74 15.01 -4.51
C HIS A 112 -18.33 16.06 -5.44
N ARG A 113 -18.79 15.62 -6.62
CA ARG A 113 -19.58 16.43 -7.55
C ARG A 113 -20.78 17.07 -6.83
N ALA A 114 -21.26 16.42 -5.77
CA ALA A 114 -22.30 16.92 -4.89
C ALA A 114 -21.91 18.17 -4.08
N ALA A 115 -20.64 18.37 -3.74
CA ALA A 115 -20.19 19.50 -2.92
C ALA A 115 -20.25 20.85 -3.66
N HIS A 116 -20.21 20.84 -5.00
CA HIS A 116 -20.40 22.04 -5.82
C HIS A 116 -21.87 22.30 -6.22
N LEU A 117 -22.81 21.43 -5.83
CA LEU A 117 -24.23 21.51 -6.20
C LEU A 117 -25.12 22.17 -5.14
N GLU A 118 -24.53 22.83 -4.13
CA GLU A 118 -25.22 23.31 -2.93
C GLU A 118 -26.28 24.42 -3.20
N GLY A 119 -26.40 24.91 -4.44
CA GLY A 119 -27.35 25.96 -4.81
C GLY A 119 -28.38 25.62 -5.90
N GLU A 120 -28.37 24.41 -6.48
CA GLU A 120 -29.21 24.09 -7.66
C GLU A 120 -30.33 23.07 -7.41
N LEU A 121 -30.37 22.44 -6.24
CA LEU A 121 -31.32 21.38 -5.93
C LEU A 121 -32.38 21.84 -4.93
N THR A 122 -33.64 21.50 -5.22
CA THR A 122 -34.78 21.70 -4.33
C THR A 122 -34.83 20.65 -3.20
N ASP A 123 -35.57 20.92 -2.12
CA ASP A 123 -35.71 20.01 -0.98
C ASP A 123 -36.19 18.61 -1.39
N ASP A 124 -37.09 18.53 -2.38
CA ASP A 124 -37.60 17.26 -2.92
C ASP A 124 -36.51 16.47 -3.66
N GLU A 125 -35.62 17.15 -4.37
CA GLU A 125 -34.52 16.50 -5.09
C GLU A 125 -33.45 16.02 -4.14
N TRP A 126 -33.16 16.79 -3.07
CA TRP A 126 -32.31 16.35 -1.97
C TRP A 126 -32.85 15.09 -1.30
N GLN A 127 -34.16 15.02 -1.07
CA GLN A 127 -34.78 13.83 -0.49
C GLN A 127 -34.55 12.58 -1.35
N ARG A 128 -34.66 12.69 -2.68
CA ARG A 128 -34.39 11.57 -3.59
C ARG A 128 -32.94 11.10 -3.54
N VAL A 129 -32.00 12.03 -3.40
CA VAL A 129 -30.57 11.70 -3.26
C VAL A 129 -30.34 10.90 -1.97
N LEU A 130 -30.96 11.33 -0.85
CA LEU A 130 -30.86 10.64 0.43
C LEU A 130 -31.47 9.24 0.37
N ASP A 131 -32.67 9.10 -0.18
CA ASP A 131 -33.36 7.81 -0.34
C ASP A 131 -32.51 6.82 -1.16
N TYR A 132 -31.87 7.32 -2.22
CA TYR A 132 -30.98 6.51 -3.05
C TYR A 132 -29.71 6.07 -2.32
N ALA A 133 -29.13 6.93 -1.48
CA ALA A 133 -27.98 6.59 -0.65
C ALA A 133 -28.30 5.46 0.33
N ASP A 134 -29.46 5.53 0.99
CA ASP A 134 -29.95 4.48 1.90
C ASP A 134 -30.25 3.17 1.16
N TYR A 135 -30.81 3.26 -0.05
CA TYR A 135 -31.00 2.09 -0.92
C TYR A 135 -29.67 1.37 -1.21
N ILE A 136 -28.62 2.08 -1.63
CA ILE A 136 -27.29 1.48 -1.86
C ILE A 136 -26.76 0.83 -0.57
N ARG A 137 -26.93 1.50 0.58
CA ARG A 137 -26.46 0.99 1.88
C ARG A 137 -27.15 -0.30 2.28
N SER A 138 -28.45 -0.42 2.01
CA SER A 138 -29.23 -1.63 2.31
C SER A 138 -28.87 -2.81 1.40
N LYS A 139 -28.50 -2.57 0.14
CA LYS A 139 -28.09 -3.62 -0.81
C LYS A 139 -26.69 -4.20 -0.58
N ARG A 140 -25.82 -3.50 0.17
CA ARG A 140 -24.46 -3.98 0.49
C ARG A 140 -24.41 -4.91 1.71
N LYS A 141 -25.49 -5.00 2.48
CA LYS A 141 -25.66 -5.94 3.58
C LYS A 141 -26.35 -7.20 3.08
#